data_AF-A0A5C5YLK2-F1
#
_entry.id   AF-A0A5C5YLK2-F1
#
_cell.length_a   1.000
_cell.length_b   1.000
_cell.length_c   1.000
_cell.angle_alpha   90.00
_cell.angle_beta   90.00
_cell.angle_gamma   90.00
#
_symmetry.space_group_name_H-M   'P 1'
#
loop_
_entity.id
_entity.type
_entity.pdbx_description
1 polymer ?
#
loop_
_entity_poly.entity_id
_entity_poly.type
_entity_poly.pdbx_seq_one_letter_code
_entity_poly.pdbx_strand_id
1 'polypeptide(L)'
;MRTLRPKICDHPLVQADDLRFYVSDRLRDDNIDLYSAFLLAHEALRIGRNGYLQPAWNYNLSISGLLRIFTHCLAARAFRADSMAMTAETWLVNDASHLQEHRPHFFTDRLSEGRALITDGTFLESLSQMREQYDSLNDDDGPFHLEVFPWHYAAPERELLIPHSQARFRNTTPVDPEVSDLIADLRRGQWA
;
A
#
# COMPACT_ATOMS: atom_id res chain seq x y z
N MET A 1 -24.04 -7.52 12.58
CA MET A 1 -22.60 -7.30 12.76
C MET A 1 -21.88 -8.61 12.51
N ARG A 2 -21.18 -8.73 11.38
CA ARG A 2 -20.34 -9.89 11.08
C ARG A 2 -18.94 -9.55 11.58
N THR A 3 -18.55 -10.10 12.73
CA THR A 3 -17.14 -10.21 13.12
C THR A 3 -16.48 -11.21 12.18
N LEU A 4 -16.19 -10.79 10.95
CA LEU A 4 -15.36 -11.56 10.04
C LEU A 4 -13.91 -11.37 10.49
N ARG A 5 -13.50 -12.16 11.48
CA ARG A 5 -12.09 -12.51 11.59
C ARG A 5 -11.80 -13.48 10.45
N PRO A 6 -10.88 -13.16 9.53
CA PRO A 6 -10.57 -14.06 8.43
C PRO A 6 -10.01 -15.39 8.95
N LYS A 7 -10.25 -16.43 8.15
CA LYS A 7 -9.98 -17.82 8.51
C LYS A 7 -8.45 -18.04 8.57
N ILE A 8 -7.97 -18.75 9.59
CA ILE A 8 -6.54 -19.10 9.75
C ILE A 8 -6.04 -19.80 8.48
N CYS A 9 -5.29 -19.08 7.66
CA CYS A 9 -4.49 -19.62 6.57
C CYS A 9 -3.05 -19.27 6.88
N ASP A 10 -2.17 -20.26 7.01
CA ASP A 10 -0.75 -20.01 7.32
C ASP A 10 0.00 -19.32 6.17
N HIS A 11 -0.61 -19.24 4.98
CA HIS A 11 -0.01 -18.64 3.81
C HIS A 11 -0.01 -17.09 3.93
N PRO A 12 1.17 -16.43 3.96
CA PRO A 12 1.25 -14.98 4.22
C PRO A 12 0.49 -14.12 3.21
N LEU A 13 0.41 -14.55 1.94
CA LEU A 13 -0.34 -13.81 0.93
C LEU A 13 -1.83 -13.81 1.18
N VAL A 14 -2.39 -14.96 1.61
CA VAL A 14 -3.82 -15.08 1.91
C VAL A 14 -4.15 -14.18 3.10
N GLN A 15 -3.34 -14.23 4.15
CA GLN A 15 -3.42 -13.31 5.28
C GLN A 15 -3.35 -11.84 4.84
N ALA A 16 -2.38 -11.48 4.01
CA ALA A 16 -2.25 -10.11 3.52
C ALA A 16 -3.46 -9.65 2.69
N ASP A 17 -4.04 -10.53 1.86
CA ASP A 17 -5.23 -10.24 1.08
C ASP A 17 -6.48 -10.12 1.95
N ASP A 18 -6.66 -11.00 2.93
CA ASP A 18 -7.73 -10.91 3.91
C ASP A 18 -7.68 -9.58 4.69
N LEU A 19 -6.48 -9.12 5.05
CA LEU A 19 -6.30 -7.83 5.73
C LEU A 19 -6.63 -6.66 4.79
N ARG A 20 -6.28 -6.75 3.51
CA ARG A 20 -6.62 -5.74 2.50
C ARG A 20 -8.13 -5.67 2.27
N PHE A 21 -8.82 -6.81 2.20
CA PHE A 21 -10.29 -6.85 2.10
C PHE A 21 -10.93 -6.25 3.34
N TYR A 22 -10.45 -6.60 4.53
CA TYR A 22 -10.90 -6.00 5.79
C TYR A 22 -10.76 -4.47 5.77
N VAL A 23 -9.60 -3.95 5.37
CA VAL A 23 -9.36 -2.50 5.26
C VAL A 23 -10.33 -1.85 4.28
N SER A 24 -10.53 -2.45 3.10
CA SER A 24 -11.42 -1.91 2.08
C SER A 24 -12.88 -1.87 2.55
N ASP A 25 -13.37 -2.96 3.16
CA ASP A 25 -14.74 -3.03 3.67
C ASP A 25 -14.96 -2.03 4.81
N ARG A 26 -14.03 -1.96 5.78
CA ARG A 26 -14.16 -1.03 6.90
C ARG A 26 -14.06 0.44 6.49
N LEU A 27 -13.25 0.78 5.49
CA LEU A 27 -13.23 2.13 4.92
C LEU A 27 -14.52 2.46 4.17
N ARG A 28 -15.06 1.52 3.38
CA ARG A 28 -16.32 1.72 2.66
C ARG A 28 -17.49 1.97 3.59
N ASP A 29 -17.50 1.31 4.75
CA ASP A 29 -18.53 1.44 5.77
C ASP A 29 -18.27 2.61 6.75
N ASP A 30 -17.26 3.46 6.51
CA ASP A 30 -16.82 4.54 7.41
C ASP A 30 -16.52 4.09 8.86
N ASN A 31 -16.18 2.80 9.04
CA ASN A 31 -15.91 2.19 10.33
C ASN A 31 -14.47 2.43 10.82
N ILE A 32 -13.55 2.78 9.93
CA ILE A 32 -12.18 3.19 10.27
C ILE A 32 -11.81 4.42 9.47
N ASP A 33 -10.94 5.27 10.02
CA ASP A 33 -10.40 6.41 9.30
C ASP A 33 -9.24 6.01 8.36
N LEU A 34 -8.86 6.94 7.48
CA LEU A 34 -7.81 6.71 6.49
C LEU A 34 -6.45 6.40 7.14
N TYR A 35 -6.16 6.98 8.31
CA TYR A 35 -4.90 6.76 9.01
C TYR A 35 -4.83 5.35 9.62
N SER A 36 -5.91 4.90 10.26
CA SER A 36 -6.06 3.55 10.79
C SER A 36 -5.97 2.50 9.68
N ALA A 37 -6.62 2.75 8.55
CA ALA A 37 -6.47 1.92 7.35
C ALA A 37 -5.03 1.89 6.83
N PHE A 38 -4.33 3.03 6.84
CA PHE A 38 -2.92 3.10 6.45
C PHE A 38 -2.02 2.24 7.36
N LEU A 39 -2.27 2.24 8.67
CA LEU A 39 -1.53 1.39 9.61
C LEU A 39 -1.76 -0.10 9.34
N LEU A 40 -3.01 -0.51 9.06
CA LEU A 40 -3.33 -1.89 8.70
C LEU A 40 -2.74 -2.29 7.33
N ALA A 41 -2.76 -1.37 6.36
CA ALA A 41 -2.12 -1.59 5.06
C ALA A 41 -0.61 -1.78 5.20
N HIS A 42 0.05 -1.11 6.16
CA HIS A 42 1.45 -1.35 6.48
C HIS A 42 1.69 -2.80 6.95
N GLU A 43 0.85 -3.30 7.85
CA GLU A 43 0.95 -4.68 8.33
C GLU A 43 0.65 -5.68 7.21
N ALA A 44 -0.33 -5.40 6.34
CA ALA A 44 -0.62 -6.24 5.16
C ALA A 44 0.58 -6.31 4.20
N LEU A 45 1.30 -5.21 4.00
CA LEU A 45 2.57 -5.23 3.26
C LEU A 45 3.59 -6.10 3.97
N ARG A 46 3.86 -5.84 5.27
CA ARG A 46 4.84 -6.61 6.05
C ARG A 46 4.60 -8.12 5.98
N ILE A 47 3.34 -8.55 6.12
CA ILE A 47 2.95 -9.96 6.03
C ILE A 47 3.12 -10.47 4.60
N GLY A 48 2.63 -9.75 3.59
CA GLY A 48 2.73 -10.15 2.19
C GLY A 48 4.16 -10.32 1.71
N ARG A 49 5.10 -9.51 2.22
CA ARG A 49 6.54 -9.62 1.96
C ARG A 49 7.10 -11.01 2.32
N ASN A 50 6.59 -11.64 3.38
CA ASN A 50 7.03 -13.00 3.75
C ASN A 50 6.72 -14.04 2.66
N GLY A 51 5.69 -13.82 1.83
CA GLY A 51 5.33 -14.73 0.76
C GLY A 51 6.43 -14.88 -0.30
N TYR A 52 7.13 -13.80 -0.65
CA TYR A 52 8.22 -13.86 -1.65
C TYR A 52 9.63 -13.81 -1.06
N LEU A 53 9.79 -13.44 0.21
CA LEU A 53 11.11 -13.44 0.87
C LEU A 53 11.45 -14.80 1.51
N GLN A 54 10.45 -15.57 1.93
CA GLN A 54 10.70 -16.88 2.53
C GLN A 54 10.65 -17.97 1.44
N PRO A 55 11.71 -18.80 1.32
CA PRO A 55 11.73 -19.88 0.33
C PRO A 55 10.58 -20.88 0.44
N ALA A 56 9.97 -21.00 1.63
CA ALA A 56 8.90 -21.95 1.91
C ALA A 56 7.62 -21.72 1.08
N TRP A 57 7.38 -20.49 0.61
CA TRP A 57 6.13 -20.12 -0.07
C TRP A 57 6.27 -19.97 -1.59
N ASN A 58 7.51 -19.89 -2.10
CA ASN A 58 7.84 -19.88 -3.53
C ASN A 58 6.96 -18.90 -4.37
N TYR A 59 6.64 -17.73 -3.81
CA TYR A 59 5.88 -16.72 -4.51
C TYR A 59 6.80 -15.71 -5.20
N ASN A 60 6.42 -15.31 -6.41
CA ASN A 60 7.12 -14.28 -7.16
C ASN A 60 6.47 -12.92 -6.94
N LEU A 61 7.27 -11.90 -6.66
CA LEU A 61 6.77 -10.54 -6.56
C LEU A 61 6.29 -10.06 -7.94
N SER A 62 5.05 -9.57 -7.99
CA SER A 62 4.44 -8.92 -9.16
C SER A 62 4.60 -7.41 -9.12
N ILE A 63 4.34 -6.75 -10.25
CA ILE A 63 4.37 -5.29 -10.33
C ILE A 63 3.37 -4.63 -9.38
N SER A 64 2.17 -5.23 -9.22
CA SER A 64 1.16 -4.75 -8.25
C SER A 64 1.67 -4.80 -6.80
N GLY A 65 2.54 -5.78 -6.48
CA GLY A 65 3.19 -5.85 -5.18
C GLY A 65 4.14 -4.67 -4.93
N LEU A 66 4.96 -4.31 -5.91
CA LEU A 66 5.83 -3.14 -5.81
C LEU A 66 5.03 -1.82 -5.80
N LEU A 67 3.97 -1.72 -6.60
CA LEU A 67 3.07 -0.57 -6.57
C LEU A 67 2.45 -0.38 -5.19
N ARG A 68 2.03 -1.46 -4.51
CA ARG A 68 1.54 -1.39 -3.11
C ARG A 68 2.58 -0.81 -2.15
N ILE A 69 3.84 -1.18 -2.30
CA ILE A 69 4.92 -0.61 -1.48
C ILE A 69 5.11 0.88 -1.81
N PHE A 70 5.12 1.23 -3.10
CA PHE A 70 5.31 2.59 -3.55
C PHE A 70 4.18 3.52 -3.13
N THR A 71 2.91 3.16 -3.35
CA THR A 71 1.76 3.96 -2.93
C THR A 71 1.70 4.10 -1.41
N HIS A 72 2.07 3.04 -0.67
CA HIS A 72 2.17 3.11 0.79
C HIS A 72 3.27 4.07 1.23
N CYS A 73 4.39 4.13 0.51
CA CYS A 73 5.43 5.11 0.77
C CYS A 73 4.91 6.55 0.55
N LEU A 74 4.19 6.81 -0.55
CA LEU A 74 3.58 8.12 -0.80
C LEU A 74 2.59 8.49 0.32
N ALA A 75 1.74 7.54 0.72
CA ALA A 75 0.80 7.75 1.82
C ALA A 75 1.52 8.03 3.14
N ALA A 76 2.59 7.30 3.46
CA ALA A 76 3.38 7.52 4.68
C ALA A 76 3.99 8.92 4.71
N ARG A 77 4.52 9.40 3.58
CA ARG A 77 5.03 10.77 3.46
C ARG A 77 3.93 11.82 3.59
N ALA A 78 2.78 11.60 2.95
CA ALA A 78 1.62 12.48 3.07
C ALA A 78 1.14 12.57 4.54
N PHE A 79 1.13 11.45 5.27
CA PHE A 79 0.84 11.38 6.71
C PHE A 79 1.96 11.88 7.63
N ARG A 80 3.15 12.22 7.10
CA ARG A 80 4.36 12.54 7.87
C ARG A 80 4.73 11.43 8.87
N ALA A 81 4.52 10.18 8.48
CA ALA A 81 4.91 9.00 9.22
C ALA A 81 6.33 8.59 8.82
N ASP A 82 7.32 9.40 9.19
CA ASP A 82 8.70 9.31 8.67
C ASP A 82 9.32 7.91 8.81
N SER A 83 9.11 7.24 9.94
CA SER A 83 9.63 5.88 10.18
C SER A 83 9.04 4.85 9.21
N MET A 84 7.73 4.94 8.95
CA MET A 84 7.04 4.06 8.00
C MET A 84 7.42 4.39 6.56
N ALA A 85 7.58 5.67 6.23
CA ALA A 85 8.06 6.11 4.92
C ALA A 85 9.46 5.55 4.63
N MET A 86 10.42 5.73 5.55
CA MET A 86 11.78 5.19 5.43
C MET A 86 11.80 3.66 5.31
N THR A 87 10.91 2.98 6.03
CA THR A 87 10.76 1.52 5.96
C THR A 87 10.25 1.10 4.59
N ALA A 88 9.18 1.72 4.10
CA ALA A 88 8.60 1.43 2.79
C ALA A 88 9.57 1.76 1.64
N GLU A 89 10.32 2.86 1.73
CA GLU A 89 11.41 3.19 0.80
C GLU A 89 12.46 2.09 0.72
N THR A 90 12.85 1.57 1.88
CA THR A 90 13.85 0.50 1.95
C THR A 90 13.30 -0.79 1.35
N TRP A 91 12.02 -1.10 1.60
CA TRP A 91 11.35 -2.23 0.95
C TRP A 91 11.28 -2.06 -0.55
N LEU A 92 10.92 -0.87 -1.06
CA LEU A 92 10.82 -0.62 -2.50
C LEU A 92 12.16 -0.90 -3.21
N VAL A 93 13.26 -0.36 -2.66
CA VAL A 93 14.60 -0.53 -3.24
C VAL A 93 15.04 -1.98 -3.19
N ASN A 94 14.89 -2.66 -2.05
CA ASN A 94 15.36 -4.02 -1.89
C ASN A 94 14.52 -5.01 -2.70
N ASP A 95 13.20 -4.83 -2.65
CA ASP A 95 12.24 -5.77 -3.21
C ASP A 95 12.14 -5.64 -4.74
N ALA A 96 12.57 -4.52 -5.34
CA ALA A 96 12.62 -4.34 -6.79
C ALA A 96 13.41 -5.46 -7.50
N SER A 97 14.48 -5.96 -6.87
CA SER A 97 15.29 -7.06 -7.39
C SER A 97 14.58 -8.43 -7.41
N HIS A 98 13.48 -8.56 -6.65
CA HIS A 98 12.66 -9.77 -6.60
C HIS A 98 11.52 -9.78 -7.63
N LEU A 99 11.35 -8.70 -8.40
CA LEU A 99 10.38 -8.65 -9.49
C LEU A 99 10.74 -9.67 -10.58
N GLN A 100 9.84 -10.60 -10.85
CA GLN A 100 10.00 -11.60 -11.94
C GLN A 100 9.05 -11.30 -13.12
N GLU A 101 8.17 -10.31 -12.97
CA GLU A 101 7.25 -9.90 -14.02
C GLU A 101 7.98 -9.03 -15.06
N HIS A 102 7.86 -9.41 -16.34
CA HIS A 102 8.51 -8.73 -17.47
C HIS A 102 7.54 -7.91 -18.34
N ARG A 103 6.27 -7.82 -17.94
CA ARG A 103 5.27 -7.05 -18.69
C ARG A 103 5.67 -5.56 -18.69
N PRO A 104 5.63 -4.86 -19.83
CA PRO A 104 5.85 -3.42 -19.89
C PRO A 104 4.88 -2.67 -18.96
N HIS A 105 5.39 -1.69 -18.22
CA HIS A 105 4.57 -0.93 -17.29
C HIS A 105 5.20 0.46 -17.05
N PHE A 106 4.38 1.51 -16.91
CA PHE A 106 4.88 2.87 -16.65
C PHE A 106 5.81 2.97 -15.43
N PHE A 107 5.63 2.04 -14.48
CA PHE A 107 6.39 1.97 -13.24
C PHE A 107 7.71 1.19 -13.37
N THR A 108 7.77 0.13 -14.20
CA THR A 108 8.95 -0.75 -14.28
C THR A 108 10.17 0.00 -14.76
N ASP A 109 10.01 0.87 -15.75
CA ASP A 109 11.10 1.61 -16.38
C ASP A 109 11.75 2.60 -15.40
N ARG A 110 10.99 3.02 -14.40
CA ARG A 110 11.37 4.00 -13.39
C ARG A 110 11.92 3.36 -12.11
N LEU A 111 11.81 2.03 -11.94
CA LEU A 111 12.25 1.35 -10.71
C LEU A 111 13.74 1.56 -10.40
N SER A 112 14.58 1.74 -11.43
CA SER A 112 16.02 1.98 -11.27
C SER A 112 16.35 3.28 -10.52
N GLU A 113 15.42 4.24 -10.48
CA GLU A 113 15.56 5.50 -9.76
C GLU A 113 15.39 5.33 -8.23
N GLY A 114 14.85 4.19 -7.80
CA GLY A 114 14.74 3.82 -6.38
C GLY A 114 14.06 4.90 -5.53
N ARG A 115 14.81 5.47 -4.58
CA ARG A 115 14.28 6.50 -3.67
C ARG A 115 13.96 7.82 -4.38
N ALA A 116 14.66 8.16 -5.46
CA ALA A 116 14.46 9.44 -6.15
C ALA A 116 13.06 9.52 -6.78
N LEU A 117 12.51 8.38 -7.19
CA LEU A 117 11.17 8.26 -7.79
C LEU A 117 10.06 8.79 -6.88
N ILE A 118 10.23 8.68 -5.57
CA ILE A 118 9.21 9.05 -4.57
C ILE A 118 9.07 10.56 -4.43
N THR A 119 10.16 11.28 -4.69
CA THR A 119 10.22 12.75 -4.64
C THR A 119 10.17 13.41 -6.00
N ASP A 120 10.09 12.63 -7.09
CA ASP A 120 10.03 13.20 -8.43
C ASP A 120 8.64 13.80 -8.68
N GLY A 121 8.57 15.12 -8.62
CA GLY A 121 7.35 15.87 -8.91
C GLY A 121 6.77 15.58 -10.30
N THR A 122 7.60 15.36 -11.31
CA THR A 122 7.14 15.02 -12.68
C THR A 122 6.42 13.67 -12.69
N PHE A 123 6.95 12.71 -11.93
CA PHE A 123 6.32 11.40 -11.80
C PHE A 123 5.02 11.48 -10.98
N LEU A 124 5.00 12.25 -9.89
CA LEU A 124 3.77 12.49 -9.11
C LEU A 124 2.69 13.19 -9.94
N GLU A 125 3.05 14.15 -10.79
CA GLU A 125 2.13 14.80 -11.72
C GLU A 125 1.56 13.80 -12.72
N SER A 126 2.41 12.95 -13.30
CA SER A 126 1.98 11.87 -14.19
C SER A 126 1.00 10.91 -13.51
N LEU A 127 1.27 10.49 -12.27
CA LEU A 127 0.35 9.66 -11.48
C LEU A 127 -0.99 10.38 -11.23
N SER A 128 -0.95 11.67 -10.93
CA SER A 128 -2.16 12.49 -10.74
C SER A 128 -2.97 12.62 -12.03
N GLN A 129 -2.32 12.72 -13.19
CA GLN A 129 -3.01 12.75 -14.49
C GLN A 129 -3.64 11.40 -14.83
N MET A 130 -2.91 10.30 -14.62
CA MET A 130 -3.47 8.95 -14.79
C MET A 130 -4.70 8.74 -13.91
N ARG A 131 -4.75 9.36 -12.72
CA ARG A 131 -5.94 9.37 -11.86
C ARG A 131 -7.18 9.94 -12.51
N GLU A 132 -7.02 11.06 -13.18
CA GLU A 132 -8.13 11.80 -13.80
C GLU A 132 -8.63 11.11 -15.06
N GLN A 133 -7.72 10.42 -15.74
CA GLN A 133 -7.96 9.81 -17.04
C GLN A 133 -8.23 8.31 -16.95
N TYR A 134 -8.43 7.77 -15.74
CA TYR A 134 -8.52 6.32 -15.53
C TYR A 134 -9.49 5.62 -16.49
N ASP A 135 -10.71 6.14 -16.64
CA ASP A 135 -11.74 5.54 -17.50
C ASP A 135 -11.33 5.43 -18.98
N SER A 136 -10.22 6.07 -19.38
CA SER A 136 -9.66 6.05 -20.73
C SER A 136 -8.35 5.26 -20.87
N LEU A 137 -7.83 4.71 -19.77
CA LEU A 137 -6.61 3.90 -19.78
C LEU A 137 -6.92 2.45 -20.23
N ASN A 138 -5.94 1.80 -20.87
CA ASN A 138 -6.05 0.41 -21.31
C ASN A 138 -5.38 -0.54 -20.32
N ASP A 139 -6.13 -1.54 -19.82
CA ASP A 139 -5.60 -2.57 -18.90
C ASP A 139 -4.44 -3.40 -19.52
N ASP A 140 -4.31 -3.42 -20.85
CA ASP A 140 -3.17 -4.05 -21.54
C ASP A 140 -1.83 -3.32 -21.26
N ASP A 141 -1.86 -2.06 -20.83
CA ASP A 141 -0.69 -1.31 -20.36
C ASP A 141 -0.35 -1.63 -18.89
N GLY A 142 -1.10 -2.56 -18.28
CA GLY A 142 -0.84 -3.20 -17.00
C GLY A 142 -1.67 -2.66 -15.82
N PRO A 143 -1.50 -3.23 -14.61
CA PRO A 143 -2.32 -2.91 -13.44
C PRO A 143 -1.97 -1.51 -12.96
N PHE A 144 -2.85 -0.57 -13.23
CA PHE A 144 -2.70 0.77 -12.71
C PHE A 144 -2.81 0.77 -11.19
N HIS A 145 -2.32 1.85 -10.57
CA HIS A 145 -2.35 2.15 -9.13
C HIS A 145 -3.73 1.97 -8.44
N LEU A 146 -4.81 1.67 -9.17
CA LEU A 146 -6.19 1.78 -8.72
C LEU A 146 -6.63 0.57 -7.91
N GLU A 147 -6.04 -0.59 -8.18
CA GLU A 147 -6.28 -1.83 -7.43
C GLU A 147 -5.58 -1.84 -6.06
N VAL A 148 -4.96 -0.71 -5.69
CA VAL A 148 -4.02 -0.59 -4.60
C VAL A 148 -4.44 0.54 -3.66
N PHE A 149 -4.58 0.24 -2.38
CA PHE A 149 -4.77 1.25 -1.35
C PHE A 149 -3.63 2.30 -1.38
N PRO A 150 -3.90 3.60 -1.22
CA PRO A 150 -5.18 4.22 -0.85
C PRO A 150 -6.05 4.71 -2.02
N TRP A 151 -5.85 4.21 -3.24
CA TRP A 151 -6.37 4.84 -4.46
C TRP A 151 -7.82 5.34 -4.38
N HIS A 152 -8.78 4.46 -4.11
CA HIS A 152 -10.20 4.83 -4.09
C HIS A 152 -10.59 5.84 -3.00
N TYR A 153 -9.71 6.07 -2.02
CA TYR A 153 -10.00 6.83 -0.82
C TYR A 153 -9.19 8.14 -0.74
N ALA A 154 -7.97 8.15 -1.27
CA ALA A 154 -7.09 9.30 -1.22
C ALA A 154 -6.05 9.33 -2.36
N ALA A 155 -5.54 10.54 -2.61
CA ALA A 155 -4.54 10.86 -3.63
C ALA A 155 -3.26 11.39 -2.98
N PRO A 156 -2.41 10.52 -2.39
CA PRO A 156 -1.18 10.95 -1.73
C PRO A 156 -0.23 11.68 -2.69
N GLU A 157 -0.20 11.31 -3.98
CA GLU A 157 0.57 12.01 -5.01
C GLU A 157 0.17 13.48 -5.15
N ARG A 158 -1.13 13.80 -5.08
CA ARG A 158 -1.63 15.18 -5.12
C ARG A 158 -1.31 15.95 -3.85
N GLU A 159 -1.44 15.29 -2.69
CA GLU A 159 -1.10 15.89 -1.41
C GLU A 159 0.38 16.29 -1.36
N LEU A 160 1.26 15.46 -1.92
CA LEU A 160 2.69 15.72 -1.97
C LEU A 160 3.07 16.83 -2.98
N LEU A 161 2.26 17.05 -4.02
CA LEU A 161 2.45 18.13 -4.99
C LEU A 161 2.02 19.51 -4.48
N ILE A 162 1.05 19.58 -3.56
CA ILE A 162 0.50 20.85 -3.06
C ILE A 162 1.13 21.19 -1.70
N PRO A 163 1.96 22.23 -1.61
CA PRO A 163 2.48 22.68 -0.31
C PRO A 163 1.32 23.01 0.64
N HIS A 164 1.33 22.38 1.81
CA HIS A 164 0.37 22.64 2.92
C HIS A 164 -1.09 22.21 2.70
N SER A 165 -1.40 21.46 1.65
CA SER A 165 -2.61 20.64 1.64
C SER A 165 -2.46 19.57 2.72
N GLN A 166 -3.25 19.62 3.79
CA GLN A 166 -3.30 18.61 4.87
C GLN A 166 -4.74 18.17 5.12
N ALA A 167 -5.59 18.21 4.09
CA ALA A 167 -7.03 18.07 4.28
C ALA A 167 -7.40 16.65 4.68
N ARG A 168 -6.74 15.63 4.10
CA ARG A 168 -7.06 14.20 4.32
C ARG A 168 -5.96 13.41 5.01
N PHE A 169 -4.70 13.84 4.92
CA PHE A 169 -3.57 13.13 5.51
C PHE A 169 -3.17 13.71 6.86
N ARG A 170 -4.01 13.46 7.88
CA ARG A 170 -3.74 13.84 9.27
C ARG A 170 -3.46 12.60 10.09
N ASN A 171 -2.33 12.59 10.80
CA ASN A 171 -1.97 11.54 11.76
C ASN A 171 -2.36 11.90 13.21
N THR A 172 -3.16 12.95 13.39
CA THR A 172 -3.55 13.47 14.71
C THR A 172 -4.78 12.79 15.29
N THR A 173 -5.50 11.98 14.50
CA THR A 173 -6.65 11.24 14.99
C THR A 173 -6.16 10.06 15.85
N PRO A 174 -6.68 9.88 17.08
CA PRO A 174 -6.41 8.69 17.85
C PRO A 174 -6.77 7.44 17.04
N VAL A 175 -5.85 6.48 16.99
CA VAL A 175 -6.09 5.20 16.32
C VAL A 175 -7.24 4.48 17.01
N ASP A 176 -8.16 3.92 16.22
CA ASP A 176 -9.27 3.15 16.75
C ASP A 176 -8.76 1.99 17.65
N PRO A 177 -9.31 1.78 18.86
CA PRO A 177 -8.89 0.71 19.76
C PRO A 177 -8.96 -0.69 19.12
N GLU A 178 -9.98 -0.98 18.32
CA GLU A 178 -10.12 -2.27 17.60
C GLU A 178 -8.95 -2.45 16.62
N VAL A 179 -8.55 -1.38 15.94
CA VAL A 179 -7.40 -1.39 15.02
C VAL A 179 -6.08 -1.55 15.78
N SER A 180 -5.93 -0.85 16.91
CA SER A 180 -4.74 -0.98 17.76
C SER A 180 -4.56 -2.41 18.27
N ASP A 181 -5.64 -3.02 18.76
CA ASP A 181 -5.64 -4.41 19.24
C ASP A 181 -5.31 -5.38 18.10
N LEU A 182 -5.93 -5.19 16.93
CA LEU A 182 -5.65 -6.00 15.74
C LEU A 182 -4.17 -5.91 15.32
N ILE A 183 -3.57 -4.72 15.31
CA ILE A 183 -2.14 -4.55 15.02
C ILE A 183 -1.28 -5.29 16.05
N ALA A 184 -1.63 -5.22 17.33
CA ALA A 184 -0.91 -5.93 18.38
C ALA A 184 -1.01 -7.46 18.20
N ASP A 185 -2.16 -7.98 17.78
CA ASP A 185 -2.38 -9.40 17.52
C ASP A 185 -1.61 -9.87 16.28
N LEU A 186 -1.64 -9.09 15.19
CA LEU A 186 -0.87 -9.35 13.96
C LEU A 186 0.64 -9.42 14.23
N ARG A 187 1.15 -8.58 15.13
CA ARG A 187 2.58 -8.56 15.51
C ARG A 187 2.97 -9.72 16.42
N ARG A 188 2.03 -10.22 17.21
CA ARG A 188 2.20 -11.41 18.07
C ARG A 188 1.99 -12.73 17.31
N GLY A 189 1.57 -12.67 16.04
CA GLY A 189 1.20 -13.86 15.26
C GLY A 189 -0.08 -14.52 15.78
N GLN A 190 -0.95 -13.76 16.47
CA GLN A 190 -2.15 -14.24 17.13
C GLN A 190 -3.43 -13.97 16.31
N TRP A 191 -3.29 -13.76 15.00
CA TRP A 191 -4.44 -13.49 14.15
C TRP A 191 -5.27 -14.76 13.96
N ALA A 192 -6.39 -14.85 14.70
CA ALA A 192 -7.34 -15.95 14.73
C ALA A 192 -8.78 -15.44 14.83
#